data_AF-A0A5R8YLB2-F1
#
_entry.id   AF-A0A5R8YLB2-F1
#
_cell.length_a   1.000
_cell.length_b   1.000
_cell.length_c   1.000
_cell.angle_alpha   90.00
_cell.angle_beta   90.00
_cell.angle_gamma   90.00
#
_symmetry.space_group_name_H-M   'P 1'
#
loop_
_entity.id
_entity.type
_entity.pdbx_description
1 polymer ?
#
loop_
_entity_poly.entity_id
_entity_poly.type
_entity_poly.pdbx_seq_one_letter_code
_entity_poly.pdbx_strand_id
1 'polypeptide(L)'
;MSVTHQQVLEPIVCGHPAAARLLPTFDVARLLEDLDRLDDHQWSLQQTFTSAGLAERAPYDWRALPLRSPTGRPERTDPGGAGLDEFADTPWLAQAPYFAEILASVPAPLRCVRLLALGPGAIGEVHFDTKVGFPWGNLRLHVPITTNPGAALIIEGVEHRWQPGTFWFGDFGRWHQVLNTGQDKRIHMIIDTLITPETLSLFPPDFLETLSADEVLYARPTAPLDDPERYHCAFEIPASFADWEEAEGQFLLPQPKLAATVNSDDDGNRLVLTLDGEPTFGLVHVGEGEFRFTGWTEERTIQVVPDGAAPTVILRTRRGTAERRLEIPATRRIPSAA
;
A
#
# COMPACT_ATOMS: atom_id res chain seq x y z
N MET A 1 -21.59 -25.01 0.02
CA MET A 1 -21.45 -24.01 1.10
C MET A 1 -19.97 -23.65 1.14
N SER A 2 -19.58 -22.63 0.39
CA SER A 2 -18.18 -22.19 0.30
C SER A 2 -17.94 -21.21 1.44
N VAL A 3 -17.23 -21.65 2.48
CA VAL A 3 -16.61 -20.74 3.43
C VAL A 3 -15.31 -20.31 2.75
N THR A 4 -15.34 -19.16 2.09
CA THR A 4 -14.16 -18.50 1.53
C THR A 4 -13.13 -18.30 2.64
N HIS A 5 -11.88 -18.65 2.37
CA HIS A 5 -10.71 -18.47 3.25
C HIS A 5 -10.36 -16.98 3.46
N GLN A 6 -11.32 -16.15 3.87
CA GLN A 6 -10.96 -14.99 4.68
C GLN A 6 -10.66 -15.55 6.06
N GLN A 7 -9.39 -15.73 6.39
CA GLN A 7 -9.00 -15.53 7.79
C GLN A 7 -9.49 -14.12 8.11
N VAL A 8 -10.59 -14.02 8.85
CA VAL A 8 -11.18 -12.74 9.24
C VAL A 8 -10.14 -12.10 10.15
N LEU A 9 -9.28 -11.26 9.57
CA LEU A 9 -8.49 -10.33 10.33
C LEU A 9 -9.47 -9.49 11.14
N GLU A 10 -9.21 -9.32 12.44
CA GLU A 10 -9.98 -8.36 13.21
C GLU A 10 -9.44 -6.97 12.90
N PRO A 11 -10.29 -5.96 12.70
CA PRO A 11 -9.82 -4.60 12.54
C PRO A 11 -9.11 -4.15 13.81
N ILE A 12 -8.13 -3.31 13.60
CA ILE A 12 -7.28 -2.85 14.67
C ILE A 12 -7.84 -1.55 15.23
N VAL A 13 -8.08 -1.54 16.54
CA VAL A 13 -8.45 -0.33 17.28
C VAL A 13 -7.17 0.42 17.61
N CYS A 14 -6.99 1.57 16.98
CA CYS A 14 -5.89 2.49 17.23
C CYS A 14 -6.31 3.65 18.16
N GLY A 15 -5.33 4.27 18.83
CA GLY A 15 -5.58 5.33 19.81
C GLY A 15 -5.97 6.68 19.20
N HIS A 16 -5.58 6.92 17.95
CA HIS A 16 -5.87 8.15 17.23
C HIS A 16 -7.31 8.20 16.68
N PRO A 17 -7.85 9.39 16.31
CA PRO A 17 -9.12 9.51 15.60
C PRO A 17 -9.14 8.76 14.27
N ALA A 18 -10.31 8.21 13.91
CA ALA A 18 -10.51 7.47 12.66
C ALA A 18 -10.38 8.33 11.38
N ALA A 19 -10.44 9.65 11.50
CA ALA A 19 -10.24 10.58 10.40
C ALA A 19 -9.67 11.90 10.91
N ALA A 20 -8.90 12.58 10.06
CA ALA A 20 -8.35 13.90 10.36
C ALA A 20 -8.40 14.79 9.12
N ARG A 21 -8.81 16.05 9.30
CA ARG A 21 -8.65 17.05 8.25
C ARG A 21 -7.19 17.51 8.23
N LEU A 22 -6.56 17.34 7.09
CA LEU A 22 -5.16 17.67 6.87
C LEU A 22 -5.01 19.10 6.33
N LEU A 23 -3.76 19.56 6.33
CA LEU A 23 -3.31 20.77 5.65
C LEU A 23 -2.50 20.39 4.41
N PRO A 24 -2.53 21.18 3.31
CA PRO A 24 -3.35 22.37 3.09
C PRO A 24 -4.75 22.03 2.57
N THR A 25 -5.48 23.05 2.10
CA THR A 25 -6.64 22.89 1.19
C THR A 25 -6.24 23.20 -0.24
N PHE A 26 -6.99 22.66 -1.19
CA PHE A 26 -6.75 22.77 -2.63
C PHE A 26 -7.85 23.57 -3.34
N ASP A 27 -7.50 24.20 -4.46
CA ASP A 27 -8.37 25.01 -5.30
C ASP A 27 -9.34 24.11 -6.07
N VAL A 28 -10.63 24.23 -5.74
CA VAL A 28 -11.69 23.41 -6.34
C VAL A 28 -11.83 23.65 -7.85
N ALA A 29 -11.66 24.88 -8.33
CA ALA A 29 -11.80 25.17 -9.76
C ALA A 29 -10.69 24.48 -10.57
N ARG A 30 -9.44 24.51 -10.05
CA ARG A 30 -8.32 23.80 -10.67
C ARG A 30 -8.46 22.28 -10.59
N LEU A 31 -9.03 21.74 -9.50
CA LEU A 31 -9.35 20.31 -9.40
C LEU A 31 -10.35 19.88 -10.48
N LEU A 32 -11.38 20.70 -10.72
CA LEU A 32 -12.40 20.43 -11.73
C LEU A 32 -11.85 20.56 -13.16
N GLU A 33 -10.95 21.51 -13.41
CA GLU A 33 -10.29 21.66 -14.72
C GLU A 33 -9.48 20.41 -15.09
N ASP A 34 -8.70 19.87 -14.15
CA ASP A 34 -7.96 18.64 -14.38
C ASP A 34 -8.88 17.42 -14.51
N LEU A 35 -9.98 17.38 -13.75
CA LEU A 35 -10.98 16.32 -13.87
C LEU A 35 -11.63 16.32 -15.26
N ASP A 36 -12.01 17.49 -15.77
CA ASP A 36 -12.65 17.66 -17.08
C ASP A 36 -11.75 17.16 -18.21
N ARG A 37 -10.45 17.46 -18.15
CA ARG A 37 -9.44 16.94 -19.10
C ARG A 37 -9.33 15.40 -19.10
N LEU A 38 -9.70 14.75 -18.00
CA LEU A 38 -9.66 13.31 -17.87
C LEU A 38 -11.01 12.62 -18.13
N ASP A 39 -12.11 13.38 -18.22
CA ASP A 39 -13.48 12.84 -18.36
C ASP A 39 -13.77 12.32 -19.78
N ASP A 40 -12.99 12.74 -20.78
CA ASP A 40 -13.01 12.20 -22.16
C ASP A 40 -12.58 10.71 -22.24
N HIS A 41 -11.98 10.17 -21.17
CA HIS A 41 -11.48 8.79 -21.13
C HIS A 41 -12.51 7.85 -20.48
N GLN A 42 -12.56 6.57 -20.89
CA GLN A 42 -13.42 5.59 -20.21
C GLN A 42 -12.81 5.19 -18.85
N TRP A 43 -13.48 5.56 -17.75
CA TRP A 43 -13.10 5.11 -16.43
C TRP A 43 -13.45 3.64 -16.26
N SER A 44 -12.48 2.81 -15.88
CA SER A 44 -12.67 1.38 -15.70
C SER A 44 -13.33 1.09 -14.36
N LEU A 45 -14.07 -0.01 -14.25
CA LEU A 45 -14.55 -0.48 -12.95
C LEU A 45 -13.36 -0.75 -12.02
N GLN A 46 -13.50 -0.38 -10.76
CA GLN A 46 -12.49 -0.64 -9.75
C GLN A 46 -12.31 -2.15 -9.56
N GLN A 47 -11.05 -2.57 -9.43
CA GLN A 47 -10.67 -3.93 -9.10
C GLN A 47 -10.06 -3.96 -7.70
N THR A 48 -10.32 -5.05 -6.98
CA THR A 48 -9.59 -5.40 -5.76
C THR A 48 -8.31 -6.15 -6.15
N PHE A 49 -7.26 -6.07 -5.33
CA PHE A 49 -6.05 -6.86 -5.49
C PHE A 49 -5.71 -7.52 -4.16
N THR A 50 -5.45 -8.81 -4.23
CA THR A 50 -5.08 -9.64 -3.08
C THR A 50 -3.72 -10.26 -3.32
N SER A 51 -3.18 -10.98 -2.34
CA SER A 51 -1.97 -11.79 -2.51
C SER A 51 -2.06 -12.85 -3.61
N ALA A 52 -3.28 -13.23 -4.01
CA ALA A 52 -3.53 -14.11 -5.15
C ALA A 52 -3.60 -13.38 -6.51
N GLY A 53 -3.41 -12.05 -6.53
CA GLY A 53 -3.42 -11.22 -7.73
C GLY A 53 -4.68 -10.35 -7.88
N LEU A 54 -5.02 -9.99 -9.11
CA LEU A 54 -6.22 -9.20 -9.42
C LEU A 54 -7.47 -10.01 -9.05
N ALA A 55 -8.27 -9.45 -8.15
CA ALA A 55 -9.53 -10.03 -7.69
C ALA A 55 -10.72 -9.46 -8.47
N GLU A 56 -11.92 -9.60 -7.88
CA GLU A 56 -13.20 -9.24 -8.49
C GLU A 56 -13.32 -7.74 -8.79
N ARG A 57 -14.13 -7.43 -9.81
CA ARG A 57 -14.54 -6.06 -10.15
C ARG A 57 -15.67 -5.62 -9.23
N ALA A 58 -15.72 -4.34 -8.89
CA ALA A 58 -16.81 -3.78 -8.10
C ALA A 58 -18.19 -4.12 -8.71
N PRO A 59 -19.15 -4.63 -7.93
CA PRO A 59 -20.47 -5.03 -8.44
C PRO A 59 -21.43 -3.84 -8.66
N TYR A 60 -20.98 -2.61 -8.39
CA TYR A 60 -21.72 -1.35 -8.56
C TYR A 60 -20.87 -0.36 -9.37
N ASP A 61 -21.44 0.79 -9.76
CA ASP A 61 -20.75 1.83 -10.55
C ASP A 61 -19.68 2.56 -9.72
N TRP A 62 -18.61 1.83 -9.41
CA TRP A 62 -17.41 2.31 -8.75
C TRP A 62 -16.28 2.23 -9.74
N ARG A 63 -15.90 3.39 -10.27
CA ARG A 63 -14.89 3.49 -11.32
C ARG A 63 -13.63 4.12 -10.80
N ALA A 64 -12.51 3.68 -11.36
CA ALA A 64 -11.19 4.13 -11.00
C ALA A 64 -10.43 4.61 -12.23
N LEU A 65 -9.73 5.73 -12.09
CA LEU A 65 -8.72 6.21 -13.02
C LEU A 65 -7.38 6.32 -12.26
N PRO A 66 -6.40 5.43 -12.53
CA PRO A 66 -5.15 5.42 -11.78
C PRO A 66 -4.23 6.54 -12.27
N LEU A 67 -3.88 7.49 -11.41
CA LEU A 67 -2.84 8.48 -11.68
C LEU A 67 -1.44 7.93 -11.38
N ARG A 68 -1.33 7.00 -10.43
CA ARG A 68 -0.13 6.19 -10.15
C ARG A 68 -0.53 4.74 -9.88
N SER A 69 0.21 3.80 -10.45
CA SER A 69 -0.03 2.37 -10.32
C SER A 69 1.29 1.58 -10.41
N PRO A 70 1.32 0.27 -10.06
CA PRO A 70 2.52 -0.54 -10.27
C PRO A 70 2.92 -0.47 -11.74
N THR A 71 4.19 -0.16 -12.02
CA THR A 71 4.76 0.05 -13.37
C THR A 71 4.14 1.23 -14.17
N GLY A 72 3.28 2.07 -13.59
CA GLY A 72 2.66 3.20 -14.29
C GLY A 72 1.62 2.79 -15.34
N ARG A 73 1.06 1.58 -15.22
CA ARG A 73 0.08 1.06 -16.16
C ARG A 73 -1.31 1.69 -15.99
N PRO A 74 -1.92 2.24 -17.05
CA PRO A 74 -3.21 2.92 -16.94
C PRO A 74 -4.39 1.96 -16.73
N GLU A 75 -4.21 0.65 -16.95
CA GLU A 75 -5.26 -0.36 -16.74
C GLU A 75 -5.32 -0.89 -15.29
N ARG A 76 -4.30 -0.62 -14.47
CA ARG A 76 -4.20 -1.10 -13.08
C ARG A 76 -5.03 -0.21 -12.15
N THR A 77 -6.28 -0.56 -11.91
CA THR A 77 -7.21 0.18 -11.04
C THR A 77 -7.13 -0.18 -9.56
N ASP A 78 -6.37 -1.22 -9.24
CA ASP A 78 -6.18 -1.76 -7.90
C ASP A 78 -5.14 -0.97 -7.08
N PRO A 79 -5.13 -1.11 -5.74
CA PRO A 79 -4.14 -0.44 -4.89
C PRO A 79 -2.70 -0.95 -5.05
N GLY A 80 -2.49 -2.06 -5.77
CA GLY A 80 -1.22 -2.76 -5.82
C GLY A 80 -0.86 -3.46 -4.51
N GLY A 81 0.36 -3.99 -4.45
CA GLY A 81 0.88 -4.74 -3.31
C GLY A 81 2.38 -4.95 -3.47
N ALA A 82 2.95 -5.83 -2.64
CA ALA A 82 4.29 -6.31 -2.86
C ALA A 82 4.39 -6.97 -4.25
N GLY A 83 5.44 -6.68 -4.99
CA GLY A 83 5.65 -7.25 -6.32
C GLY A 83 7.07 -7.05 -6.82
N LEU A 84 7.28 -7.18 -8.13
CA LEU A 84 8.60 -7.00 -8.76
C LEU A 84 8.96 -5.54 -9.00
N ASP A 85 7.95 -4.67 -9.15
CA ASP A 85 8.13 -3.33 -9.69
C ASP A 85 7.51 -2.25 -8.80
N GLU A 86 8.16 -1.08 -8.78
CA GLU A 86 7.68 0.09 -8.04
C GLU A 86 6.45 0.73 -8.70
N PHE A 87 5.80 1.62 -7.94
CA PHE A 87 4.75 2.49 -8.46
C PHE A 87 5.34 3.61 -9.33
N ALA A 88 4.68 3.91 -10.44
CA ALA A 88 5.04 5.02 -11.31
C ALA A 88 3.79 5.79 -11.75
N ASP A 89 4.01 7.00 -12.26
CA ASP A 89 2.96 7.82 -12.86
C ASP A 89 2.39 7.14 -14.10
N THR A 90 1.07 7.17 -14.23
CA THR A 90 0.43 6.77 -15.47
C THR A 90 0.43 7.93 -16.46
N PRO A 91 0.20 7.68 -17.77
CA PRO A 91 0.05 8.74 -18.76
C PRO A 91 -1.05 9.77 -18.46
N TRP A 92 -1.99 9.44 -17.55
CA TRP A 92 -3.07 10.35 -17.15
C TRP A 92 -2.57 11.51 -16.30
N LEU A 93 -1.56 11.30 -15.44
CA LEU A 93 -1.07 12.37 -14.56
C LEU A 93 -0.45 13.53 -15.36
N ALA A 94 0.21 13.22 -16.49
CA ALA A 94 0.78 14.23 -17.37
C ALA A 94 -0.27 15.17 -18.00
N GLN A 95 -1.54 14.78 -18.02
CA GLN A 95 -2.66 15.59 -18.53
C GLN A 95 -3.35 16.42 -17.42
N ALA A 96 -2.98 16.20 -16.16
CA ALA A 96 -3.57 16.81 -14.97
C ALA A 96 -2.50 17.52 -14.12
N PRO A 97 -2.02 18.70 -14.55
CA PRO A 97 -0.94 19.44 -13.90
C PRO A 97 -1.24 19.86 -12.45
N TYR A 98 -2.49 20.17 -12.10
CA TYR A 98 -2.83 20.49 -10.73
C TYR A 98 -2.86 19.25 -9.83
N PHE A 99 -3.33 18.11 -10.33
CA PHE A 99 -3.18 16.84 -9.62
C PHE A 99 -1.70 16.51 -9.41
N ALA A 100 -0.85 16.71 -10.42
CA ALA A 100 0.60 16.53 -10.28
C ALA A 100 1.21 17.48 -9.21
N GLU A 101 0.79 18.75 -9.18
CA GLU A 101 1.19 19.73 -8.15
C GLU A 101 0.79 19.27 -6.74
N ILE A 102 -0.44 18.76 -6.57
CA ILE A 102 -0.93 18.22 -5.30
C ILE A 102 -0.07 17.03 -4.86
N LEU A 103 0.17 16.08 -5.76
CA LEU A 103 0.98 14.90 -5.45
C LEU A 103 2.42 15.27 -5.06
N ALA A 104 3.01 16.25 -5.74
CA ALA A 104 4.34 16.76 -5.39
C ALA A 104 4.39 17.49 -4.04
N SER A 105 3.25 18.00 -3.55
CA SER A 105 3.15 18.67 -2.25
C SER A 105 3.07 17.72 -1.06
N VAL A 106 2.77 16.43 -1.28
CA VAL A 106 2.70 15.42 -0.22
C VAL A 106 4.13 14.99 0.13
N PRO A 107 4.64 15.24 1.35
CA PRO A 107 6.03 14.99 1.72
C PRO A 107 6.27 13.52 2.08
N ALA A 108 5.95 12.61 1.16
CA ALA A 108 6.03 11.18 1.36
C ALA A 108 6.25 10.43 0.04
N PRO A 109 6.93 9.27 0.05
CA PRO A 109 6.91 8.35 -1.09
C PRO A 109 5.48 7.91 -1.41
N LEU A 110 5.02 8.21 -2.62
CA LEU A 110 3.69 7.84 -3.11
C LEU A 110 3.68 6.39 -3.60
N ARG A 111 2.64 5.65 -3.22
CA ARG A 111 2.32 4.33 -3.76
C ARG A 111 1.30 4.50 -4.89
N CYS A 112 0.10 3.93 -4.75
CA CYS A 112 -0.96 4.12 -5.73
C CYS A 112 -1.66 5.47 -5.52
N VAL A 113 -2.11 6.07 -6.64
CA VAL A 113 -2.95 7.27 -6.63
C VAL A 113 -4.07 7.05 -7.63
N ARG A 114 -5.32 7.24 -7.21
CA ARG A 114 -6.50 6.89 -8.01
C ARG A 114 -7.59 7.94 -7.84
N LEU A 115 -8.23 8.34 -8.94
CA LEU A 115 -9.54 9.00 -8.87
C LEU A 115 -10.61 7.92 -8.75
N LEU A 116 -11.37 7.95 -7.66
CA LEU A 116 -12.45 6.99 -7.41
C LEU A 116 -13.81 7.68 -7.52
N ALA A 117 -14.55 7.33 -8.57
CA ALA A 117 -15.91 7.76 -8.82
C ALA A 117 -16.91 6.75 -8.26
N LEU A 118 -17.69 7.17 -7.27
CA LEU A 118 -18.80 6.42 -6.70
C LEU A 118 -20.11 6.93 -7.31
N GLY A 119 -20.76 6.09 -8.12
CA GLY A 119 -21.97 6.43 -8.85
C GLY A 119 -23.23 6.60 -7.97
N PRO A 120 -24.31 7.19 -8.51
CA PRO A 120 -25.59 7.31 -7.82
C PRO A 120 -26.15 5.96 -7.36
N GLY A 121 -26.66 5.91 -6.14
CA GLY A 121 -27.21 4.70 -5.52
C GLY A 121 -26.19 3.65 -5.08
N ALA A 122 -24.89 3.87 -5.29
CA ALA A 122 -23.86 2.91 -4.91
C ALA A 122 -23.72 2.83 -3.38
N ILE A 123 -23.77 1.60 -2.84
CA ILE A 123 -23.56 1.31 -1.43
C ILE A 123 -22.51 0.21 -1.37
N GLY A 124 -21.35 0.53 -0.80
CA GLY A 124 -20.27 -0.43 -0.59
C GLY A 124 -20.58 -1.41 0.54
N GLU A 125 -19.87 -2.52 0.56
CA GLU A 125 -19.91 -3.46 1.69
C GLU A 125 -19.19 -2.86 2.90
N VAL A 126 -19.60 -3.26 4.10
CA VAL A 126 -18.88 -2.93 5.33
C VAL A 126 -17.64 -3.81 5.38
N HIS A 127 -16.45 -3.20 5.36
CA HIS A 127 -15.17 -3.90 5.36
C HIS A 127 -14.10 -3.10 6.09
N PHE A 128 -12.91 -3.66 6.23
CA PHE A 128 -11.70 -2.93 6.58
C PHE A 128 -10.61 -3.32 5.56
N ASP A 129 -9.65 -2.45 5.37
CA ASP A 129 -8.53 -2.70 4.48
C ASP A 129 -7.37 -3.34 5.25
N THR A 130 -6.88 -4.45 4.72
CA THR A 130 -5.74 -5.15 5.29
C THR A 130 -4.48 -4.28 5.22
N LYS A 131 -3.84 -4.07 6.38
CA LYS A 131 -2.54 -3.38 6.52
C LYS A 131 -2.51 -1.95 5.93
N VAL A 132 -3.56 -1.20 6.18
CA VAL A 132 -3.66 0.26 5.93
C VAL A 132 -3.72 0.98 7.28
N GLY A 133 -2.96 2.06 7.43
CA GLY A 133 -2.89 2.88 8.63
C GLY A 133 -1.47 3.08 9.15
N PHE A 134 -1.35 3.85 10.24
CA PHE A 134 -0.08 4.10 10.94
C PHE A 134 0.68 2.83 11.34
N PRO A 135 0.01 1.78 11.87
CA PRO A 135 0.71 0.57 12.30
C PRO A 135 1.44 -0.18 11.19
N TRP A 136 1.04 0.01 9.94
CA TRP A 136 1.62 -0.72 8.80
C TRP A 136 2.38 0.19 7.83
N GLY A 137 2.56 1.47 8.17
CA GLY A 137 3.33 2.40 7.37
C GLY A 137 2.69 2.73 6.01
N ASN A 138 1.35 2.65 5.92
CA ASN A 138 0.59 2.84 4.69
C ASN A 138 -0.60 3.79 4.94
N LEU A 139 -0.43 5.09 4.72
CA LEU A 139 -1.52 6.05 4.93
C LEU A 139 -2.34 6.20 3.66
N ARG A 140 -3.66 6.26 3.84
CA ARG A 140 -4.61 6.61 2.79
C ARG A 140 -5.15 8.01 2.98
N LEU A 141 -4.81 8.88 2.03
CA LEU A 141 -5.20 10.28 2.02
C LEU A 141 -6.25 10.55 0.95
N HIS A 142 -7.11 11.52 1.17
CA HIS A 142 -8.24 11.84 0.30
C HIS A 142 -8.31 13.33 0.00
N VAL A 143 -8.46 13.64 -1.29
CA VAL A 143 -8.86 14.97 -1.77
C VAL A 143 -10.22 14.83 -2.47
N PRO A 144 -11.33 15.26 -1.85
CA PRO A 144 -12.63 15.32 -2.52
C PRO A 144 -12.59 16.32 -3.68
N ILE A 145 -13.08 15.92 -4.85
CA ILE A 145 -13.15 16.76 -6.06
C ILE A 145 -14.60 17.13 -6.33
N THR A 146 -15.48 16.14 -6.46
CA THR A 146 -16.93 16.32 -6.52
C THR A 146 -17.61 15.48 -5.44
N THR A 147 -18.63 16.03 -4.82
CA THR A 147 -19.42 15.34 -3.79
C THR A 147 -20.87 15.80 -3.87
N ASN A 148 -21.75 15.14 -3.11
CA ASN A 148 -23.16 15.52 -3.01
C ASN A 148 -23.70 15.19 -1.60
N PRO A 149 -24.85 15.74 -1.18
CA PRO A 149 -25.42 15.50 0.15
C PRO A 149 -25.82 14.05 0.44
N GLY A 150 -25.88 13.17 -0.56
CA GLY A 150 -26.11 11.72 -0.40
C GLY A 150 -24.83 10.90 -0.32
N ALA A 151 -23.65 11.49 -0.56
CA ALA A 151 -22.37 10.80 -0.47
C ALA A 151 -21.78 10.88 0.95
N ALA A 152 -21.43 9.74 1.52
CA ALA A 152 -20.81 9.63 2.83
C ALA A 152 -19.80 8.48 2.92
N LEU A 153 -18.86 8.63 3.83
CA LEU A 153 -17.98 7.57 4.33
C LEU A 153 -18.31 7.35 5.81
N ILE A 154 -18.62 6.13 6.20
CA ILE A 154 -18.83 5.76 7.60
C ILE A 154 -17.58 5.02 8.08
N ILE A 155 -16.93 5.47 9.15
CA ILE A 155 -15.82 4.74 9.80
C ILE A 155 -16.19 4.53 11.27
N GLU A 156 -16.21 3.27 11.73
CA GLU A 156 -16.64 2.89 13.08
C GLU A 156 -18.00 3.50 13.49
N GLY A 157 -18.93 3.59 12.53
CA GLY A 157 -20.26 4.16 12.75
C GLY A 157 -20.32 5.70 12.73
N VAL A 158 -19.19 6.40 12.58
CA VAL A 158 -19.14 7.85 12.44
C VAL A 158 -19.26 8.23 10.96
N GLU A 159 -20.26 9.05 10.63
CA GLU A 159 -20.48 9.52 9.26
C GLU A 159 -19.60 10.74 8.92
N HIS A 160 -18.94 10.67 7.77
CA HIS A 160 -18.06 11.71 7.23
C HIS A 160 -18.54 12.17 5.85
N ARG A 161 -18.67 13.50 5.69
CA ARG A 161 -19.03 14.18 4.43
C ARG A 161 -17.98 15.22 4.06
N TRP A 162 -16.83 14.74 3.59
CA TRP A 162 -15.73 15.60 3.21
C TRP A 162 -16.06 16.47 1.99
N GLN A 163 -15.67 17.74 2.05
CA GLN A 163 -16.06 18.76 1.06
C GLN A 163 -15.00 18.93 -0.04
N PRO A 164 -15.38 19.36 -1.26
CA PRO A 164 -14.42 19.58 -2.34
C PRO A 164 -13.23 20.46 -1.93
N GLY A 165 -12.02 20.10 -2.36
CA GLY A 165 -10.80 20.85 -2.08
C GLY A 165 -10.26 20.70 -0.66
N THR A 166 -10.92 19.96 0.23
CA THR A 166 -10.35 19.63 1.54
C THR A 166 -9.38 18.45 1.44
N PHE A 167 -8.45 18.31 2.39
CA PHE A 167 -7.51 17.19 2.44
C PHE A 167 -7.76 16.38 3.71
N TRP A 168 -7.78 15.05 3.60
CA TRP A 168 -8.18 14.18 4.70
C TRP A 168 -7.31 12.94 4.81
N PHE A 169 -7.04 12.53 6.03
CA PHE A 169 -6.65 11.17 6.38
C PHE A 169 -7.92 10.41 6.79
N GLY A 170 -8.03 9.16 6.37
CA GLY A 170 -8.99 8.19 6.91
C GLY A 170 -8.28 6.91 7.31
N ASP A 171 -8.64 6.35 8.46
CA ASP A 171 -8.13 5.08 8.94
C ASP A 171 -8.99 3.93 8.41
N PHE A 172 -8.66 3.46 7.21
CA PHE A 172 -9.37 2.37 6.54
C PHE A 172 -9.00 0.98 7.09
N GLY A 173 -8.04 0.88 8.01
CA GLY A 173 -7.79 -0.34 8.80
C GLY A 173 -8.92 -0.66 9.78
N ARG A 174 -9.87 0.28 9.96
CA ARG A 174 -11.09 0.12 10.74
C ARG A 174 -12.27 -0.26 9.85
N TRP A 175 -13.31 -0.82 10.47
CA TRP A 175 -14.59 -1.05 9.78
C TRP A 175 -15.12 0.24 9.19
N HIS A 176 -15.39 0.21 7.89
CA HIS A 176 -15.87 1.35 7.14
C HIS A 176 -16.80 0.95 6.00
N GLN A 177 -17.56 1.93 5.51
CA GLN A 177 -18.48 1.79 4.40
C GLN A 177 -18.58 3.10 3.61
N VAL A 178 -18.54 3.01 2.28
CA VAL A 178 -18.85 4.14 1.40
C VAL A 178 -20.25 4.02 0.85
N LEU A 179 -20.96 5.14 0.72
CA LEU A 179 -22.29 5.18 0.13
C LEU A 179 -22.53 6.49 -0.63
N ASN A 180 -23.35 6.42 -1.66
CA ASN A 180 -23.83 7.57 -2.42
C ASN A 180 -25.32 7.41 -2.71
N THR A 181 -26.17 7.93 -1.83
CA THR A 181 -27.64 7.94 -2.01
C THR A 181 -28.13 9.12 -2.86
N GLY A 182 -27.20 9.94 -3.37
CA GLY A 182 -27.50 11.09 -4.23
C GLY A 182 -27.74 10.70 -5.69
N GLN A 183 -27.90 11.73 -6.53
CA GLN A 183 -28.15 11.59 -7.97
C GLN A 183 -26.91 11.84 -8.84
N ASP A 184 -25.84 12.38 -8.25
CA ASP A 184 -24.59 12.71 -8.93
C ASP A 184 -23.44 11.80 -8.48
N LYS A 185 -22.43 11.65 -9.33
CA LYS A 185 -21.20 10.93 -8.96
C LYS A 185 -20.44 11.69 -7.87
N ARG A 186 -19.88 10.96 -6.90
CA ARG A 186 -18.87 11.47 -5.97
C ARG A 186 -17.49 11.05 -6.44
N ILE A 187 -16.56 11.97 -6.61
CA ILE A 187 -15.19 11.70 -7.07
C ILE A 187 -14.20 12.24 -6.05
N HIS A 188 -13.38 11.36 -5.49
CA HIS A 188 -12.23 11.75 -4.67
C HIS A 188 -10.94 11.21 -5.29
N MET A 189 -9.86 11.97 -5.17
CA MET A 189 -8.51 11.46 -5.34
C MET A 189 -8.07 10.76 -4.07
N ILE A 190 -7.65 9.51 -4.21
CA ILE A 190 -7.12 8.67 -3.14
C ILE A 190 -5.61 8.54 -3.35
N ILE A 191 -4.84 8.83 -2.31
CA ILE A 191 -3.38 8.84 -2.33
C ILE A 191 -2.90 7.89 -1.25
N ASP A 192 -2.39 6.72 -1.64
CA ASP A 192 -1.73 5.80 -0.71
C ASP A 192 -0.24 6.17 -0.63
N THR A 193 0.28 6.28 0.58
CA THR A 193 1.65 6.78 0.85
C THR A 193 2.37 5.95 1.89
N LEU A 194 3.70 5.91 1.79
CA LEU A 194 4.53 5.51 2.92
C LEU A 194 4.55 6.63 3.98
N ILE A 195 4.94 6.31 5.21
CA ILE A 195 5.03 7.30 6.28
C ILE A 195 6.46 7.76 6.47
N THR A 196 6.71 9.05 6.38
CA THR A 196 7.97 9.68 6.83
C THR A 196 7.68 10.61 8.01
N PRO A 197 8.70 11.03 8.77
CA PRO A 197 8.53 12.07 9.78
C PRO A 197 7.86 13.34 9.22
N GLU A 198 8.20 13.73 8.00
CA GLU A 198 7.65 14.91 7.33
C GLU A 198 6.17 14.76 6.99
N THR A 199 5.69 13.53 6.77
CA THR A 199 4.26 13.26 6.52
C THR A 199 3.38 13.75 7.68
N LEU A 200 3.90 13.71 8.91
CA LEU A 200 3.16 14.17 10.09
C LEU A 200 2.88 15.68 10.07
N SER A 201 3.61 16.48 9.29
CA SER A 201 3.35 17.92 9.17
C SER A 201 2.03 18.25 8.48
N LEU A 202 1.39 17.26 7.83
CA LEU A 202 0.06 17.39 7.24
C LEU A 202 -1.05 17.37 8.30
N PHE A 203 -0.79 16.79 9.47
CA PHE A 203 -1.80 16.56 10.50
C PHE A 203 -1.90 17.75 11.46
N PRO A 204 -3.11 18.04 11.97
CA PRO A 204 -3.28 19.11 12.94
C PRO A 204 -2.72 18.70 14.31
N PRO A 205 -2.28 19.66 15.16
CA PRO A 205 -1.59 19.35 16.42
C PRO A 205 -2.41 18.48 17.39
N ASP A 206 -3.71 18.71 17.47
CA ASP A 206 -4.66 17.96 18.29
C ASP A 206 -4.79 16.49 17.85
N PHE A 207 -4.65 16.18 16.57
CA PHE A 207 -4.51 14.79 16.12
C PHE A 207 -3.18 14.19 16.60
N LEU A 208 -2.07 14.90 16.42
CA LEU A 208 -0.74 14.41 16.79
C LEU A 208 -0.61 14.13 18.30
N GLU A 209 -1.30 14.89 19.15
CA GLU A 209 -1.36 14.64 20.60
C GLU A 209 -1.98 13.28 20.97
N THR A 210 -2.81 12.71 20.08
CA THR A 210 -3.44 11.39 20.27
C THR A 210 -2.66 10.25 19.62
N LEU A 211 -1.72 10.55 18.74
CA LEU A 211 -0.97 9.55 17.98
C LEU A 211 0.19 9.01 18.82
N SER A 212 0.13 7.72 19.16
CA SER A 212 1.24 7.07 19.87
C SER A 212 2.43 6.88 18.93
N ALA A 213 3.64 7.23 19.40
CA ALA A 213 4.88 6.98 18.64
C ALA A 213 5.11 5.48 18.38
N ASP A 214 4.68 4.61 19.30
CA ASP A 214 4.78 3.15 19.16
C ASP A 214 3.86 2.60 18.07
N GLU A 215 2.88 3.39 17.64
CA GLU A 215 1.94 3.01 16.59
C GLU A 215 2.49 3.30 15.19
N VAL A 216 3.43 4.23 15.05
CA VAL A 216 3.84 4.70 13.73
C VAL A 216 4.98 3.84 13.18
N LEU A 217 4.75 3.21 12.03
CA LEU A 217 5.79 2.55 11.26
C LEU A 217 6.29 3.47 10.14
N TYR A 218 7.48 4.06 10.34
CA TYR A 218 8.11 4.92 9.35
C TYR A 218 8.85 4.12 8.29
N ALA A 219 8.78 4.58 7.04
CA ALA A 219 9.63 4.13 5.96
C ALA A 219 11.06 4.63 6.14
N ARG A 220 12.04 3.74 5.95
CA ARG A 220 13.45 4.13 5.92
C ARG A 220 13.86 4.56 4.51
N PRO A 221 14.82 5.48 4.39
CA PRO A 221 15.49 5.75 3.11
C PRO A 221 16.09 4.47 2.53
N THR A 222 16.11 4.39 1.20
CA THR A 222 16.82 3.30 0.53
C THR A 222 18.32 3.43 0.73
N ALA A 223 18.98 2.30 0.96
CA ALA A 223 20.43 2.23 1.11
C ALA A 223 21.09 1.70 -0.18
N PRO A 224 22.29 2.18 -0.57
CA PRO A 224 23.04 1.62 -1.69
C PRO A 224 23.30 0.12 -1.52
N LEU A 225 23.39 -0.61 -2.63
CA LEU A 225 23.67 -2.04 -2.66
C LEU A 225 24.95 -2.29 -3.47
N ASP A 226 26.11 -2.15 -2.83
CA ASP A 226 27.41 -2.17 -3.52
C ASP A 226 27.87 -3.57 -3.97
N ASP A 227 27.44 -4.63 -3.28
CA ASP A 227 27.77 -6.04 -3.57
C ASP A 227 26.50 -6.92 -3.44
N PRO A 228 25.65 -6.97 -4.49
CA PRO A 228 24.43 -7.78 -4.47
C PRO A 228 24.70 -9.28 -4.31
N GLU A 229 25.79 -9.79 -4.90
CA GLU A 229 26.17 -11.20 -4.87
C GLU A 229 26.41 -11.73 -3.46
N ARG A 230 26.89 -10.86 -2.55
CA ARG A 230 27.04 -11.18 -1.13
C ARG A 230 25.76 -11.71 -0.49
N TYR A 231 24.61 -11.25 -0.95
CA TYR A 231 23.30 -11.61 -0.39
C TYR A 231 22.65 -12.79 -1.12
N HIS A 232 23.32 -13.41 -2.09
CA HIS A 232 22.77 -14.56 -2.81
C HIS A 232 22.69 -15.79 -1.91
N CYS A 233 21.48 -16.30 -1.71
CA CYS A 233 21.24 -17.46 -0.85
C CYS A 233 19.98 -18.24 -1.21
N ALA A 234 19.92 -19.49 -0.76
CA ALA A 234 18.74 -20.37 -0.83
C ALA A 234 18.27 -20.75 0.59
N PHE A 235 16.97 -20.81 0.81
CA PHE A 235 16.36 -21.15 2.10
C PHE A 235 14.91 -21.62 1.91
N GLU A 236 14.29 -22.10 2.99
CA GLU A 236 12.88 -22.55 3.00
C GLU A 236 12.03 -21.53 3.75
N ILE A 237 11.12 -20.85 3.06
CA ILE A 237 10.30 -19.77 3.62
C ILE A 237 8.90 -20.29 3.99
N PRO A 238 8.29 -19.88 5.12
CA PRO A 238 6.89 -20.21 5.41
C PRO A 238 5.97 -19.66 4.30
N ALA A 239 5.05 -20.47 3.78
CA ALA A 239 4.20 -20.08 2.65
C ALA A 239 3.39 -18.80 2.92
N SER A 240 2.89 -18.61 4.14
CA SER A 240 2.14 -17.40 4.52
C SER A 240 2.99 -16.13 4.50
N PHE A 241 4.33 -16.22 4.55
CA PHE A 241 5.17 -15.01 4.50
C PHE A 241 5.15 -14.34 3.13
N ALA A 242 4.84 -15.07 2.06
CA ALA A 242 4.62 -14.52 0.73
C ALA A 242 3.26 -13.80 0.60
N ASP A 243 2.32 -14.13 1.49
CA ASP A 243 1.02 -13.47 1.56
C ASP A 243 1.15 -12.18 2.38
N TRP A 244 1.20 -11.03 1.71
CA TRP A 244 1.24 -9.75 2.41
C TRP A 244 -0.08 -9.43 3.15
N GLU A 245 -1.14 -10.19 2.96
CA GLU A 245 -2.41 -10.09 3.70
C GLU A 245 -2.52 -11.10 4.85
N GLU A 246 -1.47 -11.88 5.14
CA GLU A 246 -1.54 -12.89 6.20
C GLU A 246 -1.98 -12.32 7.55
N ALA A 247 -2.60 -13.19 8.36
CA ALA A 247 -2.85 -12.89 9.76
C ALA A 247 -1.57 -12.60 10.53
N GLU A 248 -1.61 -11.64 11.47
CA GLU A 248 -0.43 -11.24 12.24
C GLU A 248 0.29 -12.45 12.87
N GLY A 249 1.53 -12.70 12.44
CA GLY A 249 2.36 -13.78 12.96
C GLY A 249 2.03 -15.18 12.41
N GLN A 250 1.17 -15.30 11.40
CA GLN A 250 0.86 -16.58 10.76
C GLN A 250 2.14 -17.31 10.29
N PHE A 251 3.14 -16.58 9.76
CA PHE A 251 4.45 -17.12 9.37
C PHE A 251 5.24 -17.82 10.48
N LEU A 252 4.90 -17.59 11.76
CA LEU A 252 5.53 -18.24 12.91
C LEU A 252 4.90 -19.59 13.27
N LEU A 253 3.70 -19.87 12.75
CA LEU A 253 2.98 -21.11 13.04
C LEU A 253 3.47 -22.26 12.13
N PRO A 254 3.37 -23.53 12.60
CA PRO A 254 3.67 -24.68 11.76
C PRO A 254 2.86 -24.69 10.46
N GLN A 255 3.54 -24.77 9.32
CA GLN A 255 2.93 -24.67 7.99
C GLN A 255 3.86 -25.24 6.90
N PRO A 256 3.34 -25.46 5.68
CA PRO A 256 4.18 -25.75 4.52
C PRO A 256 5.19 -24.62 4.23
N LYS A 257 6.33 -25.00 3.67
CA LYS A 257 7.38 -24.06 3.25
C LYS A 257 7.52 -24.10 1.73
N LEU A 258 7.97 -22.99 1.18
CA LEU A 258 8.31 -22.82 -0.24
C LEU A 258 9.83 -22.75 -0.38
N ALA A 259 10.35 -23.26 -1.49
CA ALA A 259 11.76 -23.09 -1.80
C ALA A 259 12.00 -21.63 -2.20
N ALA A 260 12.88 -20.93 -1.49
CA ALA A 260 13.15 -19.52 -1.70
C ALA A 260 14.60 -19.27 -2.07
N THR A 261 14.82 -18.30 -2.96
CA THR A 261 16.17 -17.78 -3.23
C THR A 261 16.16 -16.27 -3.31
N VAL A 262 17.23 -15.65 -2.82
CA VAL A 262 17.57 -14.25 -3.11
C VAL A 262 18.66 -14.28 -4.15
N ASN A 263 18.42 -13.69 -5.32
CA ASN A 263 19.43 -13.52 -6.38
C ASN A 263 19.30 -12.13 -6.99
N SER A 264 20.27 -11.73 -7.80
CA SER A 264 20.12 -10.54 -8.64
C SER A 264 19.08 -10.77 -9.73
N ASP A 265 18.44 -9.70 -10.17
CA ASP A 265 17.64 -9.72 -11.40
C ASP A 265 18.52 -9.84 -12.65
N ASP A 266 17.89 -9.94 -13.82
CA ASP A 266 18.58 -10.12 -15.10
C ASP A 266 19.57 -8.99 -15.42
N ASP A 267 19.28 -7.76 -14.94
CA ASP A 267 20.14 -6.59 -15.12
C ASP A 267 21.26 -6.48 -14.07
N GLY A 268 21.26 -7.34 -13.04
CA GLY A 268 22.26 -7.34 -11.96
C GLY A 268 22.14 -6.18 -10.96
N ASN A 269 21.10 -5.34 -11.08
CA ASN A 269 21.01 -4.05 -10.40
C ASN A 269 20.15 -4.08 -9.14
N ARG A 270 19.29 -5.08 -8.99
CA ARG A 270 18.43 -5.26 -7.81
C ARG A 270 18.42 -6.72 -7.39
N LEU A 271 18.09 -6.97 -6.13
CA LEU A 271 17.82 -8.32 -5.65
C LEU A 271 16.34 -8.66 -5.82
N VAL A 272 16.08 -9.94 -6.02
CA VAL A 272 14.75 -10.51 -6.20
C VAL A 272 14.61 -11.72 -5.30
N LEU A 273 13.49 -11.81 -4.60
CA LEU A 273 13.02 -13.01 -3.94
C LEU A 273 12.26 -13.87 -4.96
N THR A 274 12.82 -15.03 -5.25
CA THR A 274 12.23 -16.07 -6.11
C THR A 274 11.66 -17.17 -5.23
N LEU A 275 10.39 -17.53 -5.44
CA LEU A 275 9.69 -18.59 -4.72
C LEU A 275 9.32 -19.71 -5.68
N ASP A 276 9.67 -20.95 -5.35
CA ASP A 276 9.46 -22.16 -6.16
C ASP A 276 9.92 -22.01 -7.63
N GLY A 277 10.98 -21.23 -7.85
CA GLY A 277 11.57 -20.97 -9.16
C GLY A 277 11.04 -19.74 -9.89
N GLU A 278 10.01 -19.07 -9.37
CA GLU A 278 9.38 -17.90 -9.99
C GLU A 278 9.78 -16.60 -9.29
N PRO A 279 10.34 -15.60 -9.99
CA PRO A 279 10.55 -14.24 -9.48
C PRO A 279 9.25 -13.67 -8.91
N THR A 280 9.19 -13.42 -7.60
CA THR A 280 7.94 -13.01 -6.94
C THR A 280 7.99 -11.58 -6.41
N PHE A 281 9.07 -11.21 -5.70
CA PHE A 281 9.19 -9.88 -5.11
C PHE A 281 10.54 -9.26 -5.40
N GLY A 282 10.54 -8.00 -5.86
CA GLY A 282 11.74 -7.19 -5.84
C GLY A 282 12.12 -6.84 -4.40
N LEU A 283 13.40 -6.66 -4.15
CA LEU A 283 13.96 -6.36 -2.83
C LEU A 283 14.63 -5.00 -2.84
N VAL A 284 14.15 -4.11 -1.98
CA VAL A 284 14.70 -2.76 -1.82
C VAL A 284 15.52 -2.70 -0.54
N HIS A 285 16.82 -2.46 -0.67
CA HIS A 285 17.73 -2.37 0.46
C HIS A 285 17.42 -1.15 1.33
N VAL A 286 17.25 -1.37 2.62
CA VAL A 286 16.95 -0.35 3.64
C VAL A 286 18.02 -0.28 4.74
N GLY A 287 19.17 -0.90 4.50
CA GLY A 287 20.35 -0.90 5.38
C GLY A 287 20.61 -2.26 6.03
N GLU A 288 21.86 -2.50 6.42
CA GLU A 288 22.30 -3.70 7.18
C GLU A 288 21.89 -5.06 6.56
N GLY A 289 21.81 -5.13 5.22
CA GLY A 289 21.38 -6.34 4.52
C GLY A 289 19.89 -6.65 4.72
N GLU A 290 19.09 -5.68 5.18
CA GLU A 290 17.64 -5.77 5.28
C GLU A 290 16.98 -5.16 4.05
N PHE A 291 15.94 -5.85 3.57
CA PHE A 291 15.24 -5.52 2.36
C PHE A 291 13.72 -5.52 2.61
N ARG A 292 13.07 -4.41 2.28
CA ARG A 292 11.60 -4.39 2.13
C ARG A 292 11.22 -4.91 0.74
N PHE A 293 9.98 -5.36 0.58
CA PHE A 293 9.48 -5.73 -0.73
C PHE A 293 9.20 -4.49 -1.57
N THR A 294 9.54 -4.55 -2.86
CA THR A 294 9.20 -3.50 -3.83
C THR A 294 7.68 -3.29 -3.85
N GLY A 295 7.23 -2.03 -3.86
CA GLY A 295 5.80 -1.69 -3.76
C GLY A 295 5.15 -1.89 -2.39
N TRP A 296 5.91 -2.36 -1.39
CA TRP A 296 5.43 -2.59 -0.03
C TRP A 296 6.14 -1.71 1.01
N THR A 297 5.60 -1.76 2.23
CA THR A 297 6.07 -0.95 3.36
C THR A 297 7.10 -1.72 4.20
N GLU A 298 7.63 -1.07 5.24
CA GLU A 298 8.50 -1.67 6.27
C GLU A 298 7.78 -2.73 7.14
N GLU A 299 6.48 -2.91 6.92
CA GLU A 299 5.66 -3.91 7.59
C GLU A 299 6.24 -5.30 7.37
N ARG A 300 6.84 -5.57 6.21
CA ARG A 300 7.42 -6.87 5.89
C ARG A 300 8.79 -6.71 5.27
N THR A 301 9.78 -7.34 5.87
CA THR A 301 11.16 -7.32 5.39
C THR A 301 11.83 -8.68 5.49
N ILE A 302 12.86 -8.87 4.68
CA ILE A 302 13.80 -9.99 4.76
C ILE A 302 15.18 -9.39 5.00
N GLN A 303 15.90 -9.88 5.98
CA GLN A 303 17.31 -9.58 6.17
C GLN A 303 18.15 -10.80 5.85
N VAL A 304 19.17 -10.61 5.02
CA VAL A 304 20.18 -11.63 4.75
C VAL A 304 21.42 -11.26 5.56
N VAL A 305 21.80 -12.15 6.48
CA VAL A 305 23.04 -12.06 7.26
C VAL A 305 24.04 -13.00 6.60
N PRO A 306 24.93 -12.49 5.73
CA PRO A 306 25.78 -13.33 4.88
C PRO A 306 27.02 -13.87 5.60
N ASP A 307 27.37 -13.27 6.74
CA ASP A 307 28.61 -13.53 7.48
C ASP A 307 28.39 -14.58 8.56
N GLY A 308 29.25 -15.60 8.59
CA GLY A 308 29.15 -16.74 9.50
C GLY A 308 29.58 -18.04 8.83
N ALA A 309 29.44 -19.17 9.54
CA ALA A 309 29.70 -20.50 8.97
C ALA A 309 28.69 -20.87 7.86
N ALA A 310 27.47 -20.34 7.97
CA ALA A 310 26.42 -20.40 6.96
C ALA A 310 25.60 -19.09 7.03
N PRO A 311 25.08 -18.59 5.89
CA PRO A 311 24.23 -17.41 5.91
C PRO A 311 22.93 -17.70 6.67
N THR A 312 22.35 -16.66 7.27
CA THR A 312 21.05 -16.72 7.95
C THR A 312 20.12 -15.70 7.32
N VAL A 313 18.86 -16.09 7.12
CA VAL A 313 17.80 -15.20 6.67
C VAL A 313 16.87 -14.90 7.83
N ILE A 314 16.58 -13.64 8.08
CA ILE A 314 15.66 -13.19 9.13
C ILE A 314 14.43 -12.60 8.45
N LEU A 315 13.30 -13.28 8.58
CA LEU A 315 12.01 -12.79 8.15
C LEU A 315 11.42 -11.90 9.23
N ARG A 316 10.84 -10.76 8.86
CA ARG A 316 10.18 -9.87 9.82
C ARG A 316 8.81 -9.42 9.35
N THR A 317 7.90 -9.33 10.31
CA THR A 317 6.73 -8.46 10.18
C THR A 317 6.68 -7.45 11.33
N ARG A 318 6.15 -6.25 11.05
CA ARG A 318 6.06 -5.14 12.01
C ARG A 318 4.65 -4.60 12.10
N ARG A 319 4.29 -4.16 13.31
CA ARG A 319 3.11 -3.35 13.56
C ARG A 319 3.50 -2.21 14.48
N GLY A 320 3.57 -0.99 13.95
CA GLY A 320 4.22 0.12 14.62
C GLY A 320 5.66 -0.27 14.98
N THR A 321 6.01 -0.14 16.25
CA THR A 321 7.32 -0.55 16.77
C THR A 321 7.40 -2.03 17.17
N ALA A 322 6.27 -2.76 17.22
CA ALA A 322 6.27 -4.18 17.55
C ALA A 322 6.79 -5.03 16.38
N GLU A 323 7.80 -5.86 16.64
CA GLU A 323 8.43 -6.75 15.66
C GLU A 323 8.14 -8.22 15.98
N ARG A 324 7.83 -8.98 14.92
CA ARG A 324 7.84 -10.45 14.92
C ARG A 324 8.91 -10.92 13.94
N ARG A 325 9.70 -11.91 14.34
CA ARG A 325 10.80 -12.40 13.49
C ARG A 325 10.98 -13.91 13.51
N LEU A 326 11.46 -14.45 12.40
CA LEU A 326 11.84 -15.85 12.25
C LEU A 326 13.23 -15.93 11.60
N GLU A 327 14.16 -16.59 12.30
CA GLU A 327 15.51 -16.85 11.79
C GLU A 327 15.53 -18.20 11.07
N ILE A 328 16.06 -18.22 9.85
CA ILE A 328 16.06 -19.38 8.96
C ILE A 328 17.49 -19.63 8.48
N PRO A 329 18.02 -20.86 8.64
CA PRO A 329 19.31 -21.20 8.06
C PRO A 329 19.22 -21.14 6.54
N ALA A 330 20.22 -20.53 5.91
CA ALA A 330 20.32 -20.43 4.46
C ALA A 330 21.61 -21.08 3.95
N THR A 331 21.61 -21.41 2.66
CA THR A 331 22.79 -21.89 1.93
C THR A 331 23.27 -20.81 0.99
N ARG A 332 24.57 -20.50 1.00
CA ARG A 332 25.15 -19.53 0.08
C ARG A 332 24.96 -20.01 -1.36
N ARG A 333 24.51 -19.13 -2.24
CA ARG A 333 24.53 -19.39 -3.68
C ARG A 333 25.72 -18.63 -4.27
N ILE A 334 26.53 -19.36 -5.02
CA ILE A 334 27.56 -18.77 -5.86
C ILE A 334 26.92 -18.65 -7.23
N PRO A 335 26.94 -17.48 -7.89
CA PRO A 335 26.49 -17.36 -9.28
C PRO A 335 27.17 -18.44 -10.12
N SER A 336 26.41 -19.15 -10.95
CA SER A 336 27.03 -20.07 -11.91
C SER A 336 27.98 -19.25 -12.78
N ALA A 337 29.25 -19.68 -12.89
CA ALA A 337 30.14 -19.11 -13.89
C ALA A 337 29.44 -19.26 -15.26
N ALA A 338 29.28 -18.14 -15.96
CA ALA A 338 28.69 -18.08 -17.29
C ALA A 338 29.53 -18.81 -18.33
#